data_AF-A0A2V9QKW1-F1
#
_entry.id   AF-A0A2V9QKW1-F1
#
_cell.length_a   1.000
_cell.length_b   1.000
_cell.length_c   1.000
_cell.angle_alpha   90.00
_cell.angle_beta   90.00
_cell.angle_gamma   90.00
#
_symmetry.space_group_name_H-M   'P 1'
#
loop_
_entity.id
_entity.type
_entity.pdbx_description
1 polymer ?
#
loop_
_entity_poly.entity_id
_entity_poly.type
_entity_poly.pdbx_seq_one_letter_code
_entity_poly.pdbx_strand_id
1 'polypeptide(L)'
;MKGNLGLLMVFLGLSWSLGAFGEELCFRGFLMKRLAQLLGETRMAWIATLVLASVLFGWGHTEQGVSGWIQEGLSGFLLGVLFLLANRNLVVAIVAHGVSNTVAFVLIYFGHYPGLA
;
A
#
# COMPACT_ATOMS: atom_id res chain seq x y z
N MET A 1 -17.89 -7.54 8.68
CA MET A 1 -17.39 -8.71 7.93
C MET A 1 -17.25 -9.98 8.78
N LYS A 2 -17.32 -9.90 10.12
CA LYS A 2 -17.20 -11.07 11.01
C LYS A 2 -18.11 -12.25 10.59
N GLY A 3 -17.52 -13.42 10.34
CA GLY A 3 -18.22 -14.64 9.94
C GLY A 3 -18.86 -14.65 8.54
N ASN A 4 -18.81 -13.55 7.78
CA ASN A 4 -19.45 -13.45 6.46
C ASN A 4 -18.45 -13.72 5.32
N LEU A 5 -18.47 -14.96 4.79
CA LEU A 5 -17.53 -15.40 3.76
C LEU A 5 -17.73 -14.68 2.43
N GLY A 6 -18.98 -14.42 2.04
CA GLY A 6 -19.27 -13.69 0.80
C GLY A 6 -18.67 -12.29 0.81
N LEU A 7 -18.81 -11.58 1.94
CA LEU A 7 -18.24 -10.26 2.10
C LEU A 7 -16.71 -10.29 2.12
N LEU A 8 -16.09 -11.29 2.76
CA LEU A 8 -14.64 -11.50 2.71
C LEU A 8 -14.13 -11.65 1.27
N MET A 9 -14.78 -12.51 0.47
CA MET A 9 -14.37 -12.74 -0.92
C MET A 9 -14.49 -11.48 -1.78
N VAL A 10 -15.55 -10.68 -1.57
CA VAL A 10 -15.71 -9.38 -2.25
C VAL A 10 -14.57 -8.43 -1.88
N PHE A 11 -14.28 -8.26 -0.59
CA PHE A 11 -13.19 -7.37 -0.16
C PHE A 11 -11.82 -7.87 -0.59
N LEU A 12 -11.55 -9.17 -0.62
CA LEU A 12 -10.30 -9.71 -1.18
C LEU A 12 -10.18 -9.42 -2.67
N GLY A 13 -11.25 -9.59 -3.45
CA GLY A 13 -11.26 -9.26 -4.88
C GLY A 13 -10.99 -7.78 -5.14
N LEU A 14 -11.68 -6.89 -4.41
CA LEU A 14 -11.46 -5.44 -4.50
C LEU A 14 -10.07 -5.05 -4.02
N SER A 15 -9.58 -5.66 -2.94
CA SER A 15 -8.27 -5.35 -2.38
C SER A 15 -7.14 -5.75 -3.31
N TRP A 16 -7.18 -6.93 -3.93
CA TRP A 16 -6.13 -7.35 -4.86
C TRP A 16 -6.14 -6.53 -6.15
N SER A 17 -7.32 -6.16 -6.66
CA SER A 17 -7.45 -5.42 -7.91
C SER A 17 -7.22 -3.92 -7.77
N LEU A 18 -7.91 -3.27 -6.82
CA LEU A 18 -7.84 -1.82 -6.62
C LEU A 18 -6.73 -1.43 -5.65
N GLY A 19 -6.65 -2.08 -4.48
CA GLY A 19 -5.64 -1.76 -3.47
C GLY A 19 -4.24 -2.18 -3.92
N ALA A 20 -3.97 -3.47 -3.91
CA ALA A 20 -2.65 -4.02 -4.18
C ALA A 20 -2.19 -3.78 -5.62
N PHE A 21 -3.00 -4.07 -6.65
CA PHE A 21 -2.57 -3.81 -8.02
C PHE A 21 -2.69 -2.33 -8.40
N GLY A 22 -3.87 -1.73 -8.20
CA GLY A 22 -4.16 -0.36 -8.61
C GLY A 22 -3.31 0.68 -7.90
N GLU A 23 -3.24 0.66 -6.57
CA GLU A 23 -2.46 1.66 -5.83
C GLU A 23 -0.96 1.50 -6.08
N GLU A 24 -0.43 0.27 -6.12
CA GLU A 24 0.99 0.07 -6.41
C GLU A 24 1.34 0.55 -7.83
N LEU A 25 0.47 0.33 -8.81
CA LEU A 25 0.63 0.87 -10.16
C LEU A 25 0.68 2.39 -10.15
N CYS A 26 -0.22 3.05 -9.42
CA CYS A 26 -0.26 4.51 -9.31
C CYS A 26 0.95 5.09 -8.58
N PHE A 27 1.28 4.57 -7.39
CA PHE A 27 2.29 5.16 -6.53
C PHE A 27 3.72 4.73 -6.91
N ARG A 28 3.99 3.44 -7.07
CA ARG A 28 5.34 2.95 -7.40
C ARG A 28 5.55 2.71 -8.88
N GLY A 29 4.51 2.28 -9.58
CA GLY A 29 4.54 2.07 -11.03
C GLY A 29 4.60 3.38 -11.83
N PHE A 30 3.95 4.43 -11.35
CA PHE A 30 3.88 5.72 -12.04
C PHE A 30 4.54 6.86 -11.25
N LEU A 31 3.98 7.27 -10.11
CA LEU A 31 4.40 8.49 -9.41
C LEU A 31 5.89 8.49 -9.02
N MET A 32 6.34 7.48 -8.29
CA MET A 32 7.76 7.38 -7.88
C MET A 32 8.69 7.30 -9.08
N LYS A 33 8.38 6.44 -10.07
CA LYS A 33 9.21 6.30 -11.28
C LYS A 33 9.31 7.60 -12.05
N ARG A 34 8.18 8.27 -12.31
CA ARG A 34 8.15 9.51 -13.10
C ARG A 34 8.87 10.64 -12.41
N LEU A 35 8.64 10.83 -11.11
CA LEU A 35 9.34 11.88 -10.38
C LEU A 35 10.84 11.58 -10.26
N ALA A 36 11.24 10.32 -10.06
CA ALA A 36 12.65 9.97 -10.00
C ALA A 36 13.34 10.22 -11.35
N GLN A 37 12.67 9.92 -12.47
CA GLN A 37 13.14 10.24 -13.81
C GLN A 37 13.32 11.74 -14.04
N LEU A 38 12.33 12.54 -13.64
CA LEU A 38 12.39 14.01 -13.74
C LEU A 38 13.52 14.61 -12.90
N LEU A 39 13.86 13.98 -11.78
CA LEU A 39 14.92 14.39 -10.85
C LEU A 39 16.29 13.76 -11.17
N GLY A 40 16.45 13.12 -12.33
CA GLY A 40 17.73 12.60 -12.83
C GLY A 40 18.13 11.23 -12.29
N GLU A 41 17.19 10.45 -11.75
CA GLU A 41 17.34 9.05 -11.31
C GLU A 41 18.46 8.79 -10.28
N THR A 42 18.96 9.84 -9.63
CA THR A 42 19.97 9.72 -8.58
C THR A 42 19.41 9.00 -7.35
N ARG A 43 20.29 8.49 -6.48
CA ARG A 43 19.88 7.90 -5.19
C ARG A 43 19.01 8.86 -4.38
N MET A 44 19.34 10.16 -4.38
CA MET A 44 18.56 11.17 -3.69
C MET A 44 17.19 11.41 -4.34
N ALA A 45 17.09 11.35 -5.66
CA ALA A 45 15.80 11.41 -6.36
C ALA A 45 14.87 10.27 -5.93
N TRP A 46 15.39 9.04 -5.84
CA TRP A 46 14.60 7.89 -5.37
C TRP A 46 14.19 8.01 -3.90
N ILE A 47 15.07 8.49 -3.02
CA ILE A 47 14.72 8.73 -1.62
C ILE A 47 13.65 9.82 -1.47
N ALA A 48 13.80 10.94 -2.19
CA ALA A 48 12.84 12.03 -2.13
C ALA A 48 11.45 11.60 -2.61
N THR A 49 11.39 10.84 -3.71
CA THR A 49 10.13 10.35 -4.28
C THR A 49 9.49 9.25 -3.45
N LEU A 50 10.29 8.39 -2.80
CA LEU A 50 9.80 7.45 -1.79
C LEU A 50 9.08 8.18 -0.65
N VAL A 51 9.72 9.19 -0.05
CA VAL A 51 9.13 9.94 1.07
C VAL A 51 7.85 10.65 0.62
N LEU A 52 7.89 11.35 -0.51
CA LEU A 52 6.72 12.07 -1.03
C LEU A 52 5.56 11.12 -1.34
N ALA A 53 5.82 10.02 -2.06
CA ALA A 53 4.79 9.05 -2.39
C ALA A 53 4.18 8.41 -1.14
N SER A 54 4.98 8.17 -0.09
CA SER A 54 4.49 7.62 1.18
C SER A 54 3.58 8.59 1.93
N VAL A 55 3.94 9.88 1.97
CA VAL A 55 3.10 10.92 2.59
C VAL A 55 1.78 11.05 1.85
N LEU A 56 1.81 11.08 0.51
CA LEU A 56 0.61 11.17 -0.32
C LEU A 56 -0.25 9.92 -0.23
N PHE A 57 0.36 8.74 -0.14
CA PHE A 57 -0.35 7.47 0.04
C PHE A 57 -1.14 7.47 1.34
N GLY A 58 -0.49 7.83 2.45
CA GLY A 58 -1.20 7.96 3.72
C GLY A 58 -2.28 9.04 3.68
N TRP A 59 -2.02 10.17 3.01
CA TRP A 59 -2.99 11.26 2.92
C TRP A 59 -4.23 10.87 2.13
N GLY A 60 -4.10 9.93 1.17
CA GLY A 60 -5.23 9.34 0.46
C GLY A 60 -6.21 8.58 1.34
N HIS A 61 -5.81 8.20 2.57
CA HIS A 61 -6.58 7.36 3.49
C HIS A 61 -7.19 8.16 4.67
N THR A 62 -7.59 9.41 4.42
CA THR A 62 -8.14 10.28 5.48
C THR A 62 -9.42 9.78 6.14
N GLU A 63 -10.17 8.89 5.47
CA GLU A 63 -11.35 8.22 6.01
C GLU A 63 -11.06 7.36 7.25
N GLN A 64 -9.79 7.02 7.48
CA GLN A 64 -9.32 6.26 8.64
C GLN A 64 -8.84 7.15 9.81
N GLY A 65 -9.00 8.48 9.69
CA GLY A 65 -8.52 9.45 10.66
C GLY A 65 -6.99 9.58 10.69
N VAL A 66 -6.47 10.35 11.65
CA VAL A 66 -5.03 10.66 11.74
C VAL A 66 -4.18 9.41 11.97
N SER A 67 -4.68 8.45 12.77
CA SER A 67 -3.99 7.18 12.99
C SER A 67 -3.86 6.37 11.70
N GLY A 68 -4.92 6.31 10.89
CA GLY A 68 -4.90 5.63 9.60
C GLY A 68 -4.00 6.32 8.58
N TRP A 69 -4.00 7.66 8.54
CA TRP A 69 -3.05 8.41 7.71
C TRP A 69 -1.61 8.00 8.04
N ILE A 70 -1.22 8.01 9.31
CA ILE A 70 0.13 7.65 9.75
C ILE A 70 0.43 6.18 9.42
N GLN A 71 -0.51 5.27 9.71
CA GLN A 71 -0.36 3.84 9.44
C GLN A 71 -0.14 3.56 7.94
N GLU A 72 -1.01 4.09 7.09
CA GLU A 72 -0.94 3.87 5.64
C GLU A 72 0.27 4.56 5.03
N GLY A 73 0.67 5.73 5.54
CA GLY A 73 1.93 6.37 5.15
C GLY A 73 3.14 5.49 5.47
N LEU A 74 3.17 4.85 6.63
CA LEU A 74 4.26 3.93 7.02
C LEU A 74 4.22 2.63 6.20
N SER A 75 3.03 2.06 5.98
CA SER A 75 2.82 0.92 5.08
C SER A 75 3.34 1.23 3.67
N GLY A 76 2.96 2.39 3.14
CA GLY A 76 3.40 2.88 1.86
C GLY A 76 4.92 3.08 1.79
N PHE A 77 5.53 3.58 2.87
CA PHE A 77 6.98 3.70 2.97
C PHE A 77 7.68 2.33 2.90
N LEU A 78 7.19 1.34 3.66
CA LEU A 78 7.75 -0.01 3.65
C LEU A 78 7.63 -0.68 2.28
N LEU A 79 6.47 -0.56 1.62
CA LEU A 79 6.26 -1.06 0.26
C LEU A 79 7.17 -0.36 -0.75
N GLY A 80 7.37 0.94 -0.61
CA GLY A 80 8.30 1.70 -1.44
C GLY A 80 9.77 1.31 -1.22
N VAL A 81 10.19 1.04 0.01
CA VAL A 81 11.51 0.50 0.32
C VAL A 81 11.68 -0.88 -0.30
N LEU A 82 10.70 -1.78 -0.14
CA LEU A 82 10.72 -3.11 -0.72
C LEU A 82 10.83 -3.05 -2.26
N PHE A 83 10.07 -2.16 -2.89
CA PHE A 83 10.16 -1.90 -4.33
C PHE A 83 11.58 -1.49 -4.75
N LEU A 84 12.24 -0.59 -4.02
CA LEU A 84 13.61 -0.18 -4.33
C LEU A 84 14.62 -1.30 -4.12
N LEU A 85 14.51 -2.05 -3.02
CA LEU A 85 15.37 -3.20 -2.73
C LEU A 85 15.21 -4.34 -3.75
N ALA A 86 13.99 -4.52 -4.26
CA ALA A 86 13.67 -5.48 -5.30
C ALA A 86 14.03 -4.99 -6.72
N ASN A 87 15.00 -4.09 -6.86
CA ASN A 87 15.42 -3.50 -8.14
C ASN A 87 14.26 -2.87 -8.92
N ARG A 88 13.33 -2.21 -8.22
CA ARG A 88 12.15 -1.56 -8.81
C ARG A 88 11.20 -2.57 -9.49
N ASN A 89 11.17 -3.81 -9.00
CA ASN A 89 10.20 -4.82 -9.42
C ASN A 89 8.84 -4.56 -8.74
N LEU A 90 7.87 -4.12 -9.54
CA LEU A 90 6.54 -3.77 -9.07
C LEU A 90 5.76 -4.98 -8.54
N VAL A 91 5.98 -6.18 -9.11
CA VAL A 91 5.27 -7.40 -8.70
C VAL A 91 5.54 -7.73 -7.23
N VAL A 92 6.76 -7.49 -6.75
CA VAL A 92 7.12 -7.73 -5.34
C VAL A 92 6.29 -6.85 -4.41
N ALA A 93 6.11 -5.57 -4.76
CA ALA A 93 5.31 -4.65 -3.97
C ALA A 93 3.80 -4.98 -4.03
N ILE A 94 3.28 -5.32 -5.21
CA ILE A 94 1.89 -5.78 -5.40
C ILE A 94 1.60 -7.01 -4.53
N VAL A 95 2.47 -8.02 -4.56
CA VAL A 95 2.27 -9.25 -3.78
C VAL A 95 2.37 -8.96 -2.28
N ALA A 96 3.35 -8.16 -1.85
CA ALA A 96 3.49 -7.81 -0.44
C ALA A 96 2.28 -7.04 0.09
N HIS A 97 1.78 -6.07 -0.68
CA HIS A 97 0.59 -5.31 -0.34
C HIS A 97 -0.65 -6.21 -0.30
N GLY A 98 -0.89 -7.02 -1.33
CA GLY A 98 -2.03 -7.94 -1.38
C GLY A 98 -2.03 -8.96 -0.24
N VAL A 99 -0.86 -9.51 0.12
CA VAL A 99 -0.72 -10.39 1.28
C VAL A 99 -1.03 -9.66 2.58
N SER A 100 -0.50 -8.46 2.78
CA SER A 100 -0.77 -7.63 3.97
C SER A 100 -2.27 -7.39 4.14
N ASN A 101 -2.95 -6.97 3.08
CA ASN A 101 -4.40 -6.75 3.09
C ASN A 101 -5.18 -8.05 3.32
N THR A 102 -4.73 -9.16 2.76
CA THR A 102 -5.36 -10.47 2.98
C THR A 102 -5.30 -10.85 4.46
N VAL A 103 -4.16 -10.67 5.12
CA VAL A 103 -4.02 -10.91 6.57
C VAL A 103 -4.99 -10.02 7.34
N ALA A 104 -5.04 -8.72 7.03
CA ALA A 104 -5.97 -7.79 7.66
C ALA A 104 -7.43 -8.24 7.52
N PHE A 105 -7.89 -8.53 6.30
CA PHE A 105 -9.28 -8.94 6.08
C PHE A 105 -9.61 -10.29 6.73
N VAL A 106 -8.68 -11.24 6.76
CA VAL A 106 -8.87 -12.52 7.47
C VAL A 106 -9.01 -12.29 8.98
N LEU A 107 -8.19 -11.42 9.57
CA LEU A 107 -8.32 -11.07 10.99
C LEU A 107 -9.66 -10.37 11.27
N ILE A 108 -10.13 -9.48 10.39
CA ILE A 108 -11.44 -8.82 10.52
C ILE A 108 -12.58 -9.86 10.41
N TYR A 109 -12.43 -10.85 9.53
CA TYR A 109 -13.41 -11.93 9.37
C TYR A 109 -13.55 -12.79 10.64
N PHE A 110 -12.45 -13.08 11.33
CA PHE A 110 -12.49 -13.80 12.61
C PHE A 110 -12.80 -12.89 13.82
N GLY A 111 -12.76 -11.57 13.64
CA GLY A 111 -12.96 -10.61 14.74
C GLY A 111 -11.74 -10.52 15.67
N HIS A 112 -10.54 -10.68 15.11
CA HIS A 112 -9.25 -10.56 15.81
C HIS A 112 -8.42 -9.36 15.34
N TYR A 113 -8.97 -8.50 14.48
CA TYR A 113 -8.25 -7.34 13.99
C TYR A 113 -8.11 -6.28 15.09
N PRO A 114 -6.88 -5.84 15.43
CA PRO A 114 -6.67 -4.84 16.47
C PRO A 114 -7.40 -3.53 16.18
N GLY A 115 -8.01 -2.92 17.19
CA GLY A 115 -8.67 -1.62 17.08
C GLY A 115 -10.09 -1.63 16.52
N LEU A 116 -10.61 -2.79 16.10
CA LEU A 116 -12.04 -3.00 15.90
C LEU A 116 -12.68 -3.50 17.20
N ALA A 117 -13.66 -2.74 17.71
CA ALA A 117 -14.45 -3.09 18.89
C ALA A 117 -15.49 -4.19 18.59
#